data_AF-A0A382M8F8-F1
#
_entry.id   AF-A0A382M8F8-F1
#
_cell.length_a   1.000
_cell.length_b   1.000
_cell.length_c   1.000
_cell.angle_alpha   90.00
_cell.angle_beta   90.00
_cell.angle_gamma   90.00
#
_symmetry.space_group_name_H-M   'P 1'
#
loop_
_entity.id
_entity.type
_entity.pdbx_description
1 polymer ?
#
loop_
_entity_poly.entity_id
_entity_poly.type
_entity_poly.pdbx_seq_one_letter_code
_entity_poly.pdbx_strand_id
1 'polypeptide(L)'
;MFYLFIPLTLVLIWYAYQGRKLRMGLEGLGTAPVKKFLLNRLKHSSIRLRSRLIILGIIFIILASVGPQIGMKLTELTRQGVDIFILMDTSTSMNAVDVKPSRIEKAKYELGRLISNLKGDRVGLIAFAGTSHLHCPLTEDYSAARLFLNMMDTELIATQGTDLVAAIQLALDHVEDNDEKYKVFILVSDGENHQGEAIDLAEQARDLGIIIHTLGVGTPAGGPIPIYNETS
;
A
#
# COMPACT_ATOMS: atom_id res chain seq x y z
N MET A 1 28.56 -7.90 3.37
CA MET A 1 28.95 -9.12 4.12
C MET A 1 30.46 -9.41 4.10
N PHE A 2 31.20 -9.25 2.99
CA PHE A 2 32.65 -9.55 2.95
C PHE A 2 33.56 -8.62 3.77
N TYR A 3 33.21 -7.34 3.93
CA TYR A 3 34.03 -6.36 4.66
C TYR A 3 34.18 -6.65 6.17
N LEU A 4 33.33 -7.51 6.74
CA LEU A 4 33.34 -7.88 8.16
C LEU A 4 34.46 -8.86 8.52
N PHE A 5 35.03 -9.56 7.54
CA PHE A 5 36.17 -10.46 7.75
C PHE A 5 37.52 -9.75 7.83
N ILE A 6 37.61 -8.50 7.34
CA ILE A 6 38.84 -7.70 7.33
C ILE A 6 39.40 -7.44 8.74
N PRO A 7 38.62 -7.00 9.75
CA PRO A 7 39.15 -6.83 11.10
C PRO A 7 39.55 -8.17 11.73
N LEU A 8 38.84 -9.27 11.44
CA LEU A 8 39.16 -10.60 11.95
C LEU A 8 40.50 -11.12 11.40
N THR A 9 40.74 -10.96 10.09
CA THR A 9 41.99 -11.39 9.45
C THR A 9 43.17 -10.55 9.91
N LEU A 10 43.00 -9.23 10.08
CA LEU A 10 44.05 -8.34 10.62
C LEU A 10 44.46 -8.74 12.05
N VAL A 11 43.51 -9.13 12.90
CA VAL A 11 43.78 -9.58 14.27
C VAL A 11 44.52 -10.92 14.31
N LEU A 12 44.14 -11.87 13.45
CA LEU A 12 44.83 -13.15 13.32
C LEU A 12 46.26 -12.98 12.81
N ILE A 13 46.46 -12.10 11.81
CA ILE A 13 47.80 -11.74 11.29
C ILE A 13 48.63 -11.08 12.38
N TRP A 14 48.07 -10.14 13.15
CA TRP A 14 48.78 -9.47 14.25
C TRP A 14 49.15 -10.45 15.37
N TYR A 15 48.26 -11.38 15.72
CA TYR A 15 48.53 -12.43 16.71
C TYR A 15 49.64 -13.38 16.25
N ALA A 16 49.59 -13.83 14.99
CA ALA A 16 50.63 -14.67 14.39
C ALA A 16 51.97 -13.94 14.30
N TYR A 17 51.96 -12.64 13.98
CA TYR A 17 53.15 -11.80 13.92
C TYR A 17 53.78 -11.60 15.30
N GLN A 18 52.98 -11.35 16.35
CA GLN A 18 53.49 -11.26 17.72
C GLN A 18 54.08 -12.59 18.21
N GLY A 19 53.45 -13.72 17.86
CA GLY A 19 53.97 -15.06 18.16
C GLY A 19 55.29 -15.35 17.44
N ARG A 20 55.41 -14.95 16.16
CA ARG A 20 56.65 -15.08 15.38
C ARG A 20 57.74 -14.13 15.86
N LYS A 21 57.44 -12.87 16.18
CA LYS A 21 58.39 -11.89 16.71
C LYS A 21 58.95 -12.32 18.06
N LEU A 22 58.12 -12.91 18.93
CA LEU A 22 58.60 -13.51 20.18
C LEU A 22 59.56 -14.68 19.89
N ARG A 23 59.23 -15.56 18.95
CA ARG A 23 60.06 -16.72 18.57
C ARG A 23 61.39 -16.33 17.91
N MET A 24 61.36 -15.38 16.97
CA MET A 24 62.55 -14.87 16.27
C MET A 24 63.45 -14.04 17.21
N GLY A 25 62.88 -13.27 18.14
CA GLY A 25 63.64 -12.60 19.19
C GLY A 25 64.31 -13.56 20.18
N LEU A 26 63.80 -14.79 20.31
CA LEU A 26 64.33 -15.85 21.17
C LEU A 26 65.44 -16.69 20.50
N GLU A 27 65.66 -16.52 19.19
CA GLU A 27 66.71 -17.20 18.41
C GLU A 27 67.95 -16.32 18.21
N GLY A 28 67.79 -14.99 18.23
CA GLY A 28 68.88 -14.02 18.10
C GLY A 28 69.58 -13.61 19.40
N LEU A 29 69.09 -14.06 20.56
CA LEU A 29 69.69 -13.78 21.87
C LEU A 29 70.48 -15.01 22.34
N GLY A 30 71.81 -14.85 22.44
CA GLY A 30 72.78 -15.91 22.74
C GLY A 30 72.51 -16.74 24.01
N THR A 31 73.25 -17.85 24.09
CA THR A 31 73.34 -18.94 25.10
C THR A 31 72.13 -19.23 26.01
N ALA A 32 71.82 -20.53 26.14
CA ALA A 32 70.70 -21.09 26.88
C ALA A 32 70.40 -20.51 28.29
N PRO A 33 71.38 -20.03 29.10
CA PRO A 33 71.09 -19.47 30.43
C PRO A 33 70.34 -18.14 30.41
N VAL A 34 70.62 -17.26 29.45
CA VAL A 34 70.02 -15.90 29.38
C VAL A 34 68.55 -15.97 28.96
N LYS A 35 68.24 -16.91 28.06
CA LYS A 35 66.87 -17.23 27.61
C LYS A 35 65.98 -17.68 28.77
N LYS A 36 66.52 -18.48 29.70
CA LYS A 36 65.79 -18.96 30.89
C LYS A 36 65.56 -17.85 31.92
N PHE A 37 66.51 -16.91 32.06
CA PHE A 37 66.39 -15.79 33.00
C PHE A 37 65.37 -14.73 32.55
N LEU A 38 65.28 -14.46 31.24
CA LEU A 38 64.29 -13.53 30.67
C LEU A 38 62.87 -14.11 30.65
N LEU A 39 62.72 -15.40 30.36
CA LEU A 39 61.41 -16.08 30.33
C LEU A 39 60.81 -16.24 31.74
N ASN A 40 61.62 -16.38 32.78
CA ASN A 40 61.13 -16.55 34.16
C ASN A 40 60.51 -15.27 34.76
N ARG A 41 60.75 -14.09 34.16
CA ARG A 41 60.17 -12.81 34.63
C ARG A 41 58.90 -12.40 33.91
N LEU A 42 58.51 -13.10 32.85
CA LEU A 42 57.25 -12.88 32.15
C LEU A 42 56.16 -13.73 32.82
N LYS A 43 55.25 -13.09 33.57
CA LYS A 43 54.02 -13.74 34.05
C LYS A 43 53.15 -14.08 32.83
N HIS A 44 53.42 -15.23 32.19
CA HIS A 44 52.70 -15.75 31.04
C HIS A 44 51.18 -15.86 31.26
N SER A 45 50.73 -15.90 32.52
CA SER A 45 49.31 -15.86 32.89
C SER A 45 48.66 -14.52 32.53
N SER A 46 49.27 -13.39 32.92
CA SER A 46 48.73 -12.05 32.68
C SER A 46 48.72 -11.67 31.19
N ILE A 47 49.72 -12.12 30.43
CA ILE A 47 49.79 -11.90 28.97
C ILE A 47 48.68 -12.70 28.27
N ARG A 48 48.47 -13.98 28.64
CA ARG A 48 47.40 -14.80 28.08
C ARG A 48 46.01 -14.26 28.42
N LEU A 49 45.81 -13.78 29.65
CA LEU A 49 44.54 -13.17 30.06
C LEU A 49 44.25 -11.89 29.27
N ARG A 50 45.24 -11.01 29.11
CA ARG A 50 45.11 -9.79 28.30
C ARG A 50 44.78 -10.11 26.84
N SER A 51 45.46 -11.09 26.24
CA SER A 51 45.16 -11.52 24.87
C SER A 51 43.74 -12.09 24.74
N ARG A 52 43.26 -12.87 25.71
CA ARG A 52 41.88 -13.40 25.73
C ARG A 52 40.85 -12.28 25.81
N LEU A 53 41.07 -11.27 26.66
CA LEU A 53 40.17 -10.12 26.79
C LEU A 53 40.09 -9.29 25.51
N ILE A 54 41.21 -9.09 24.82
CA ILE A 54 41.24 -8.36 23.54
C ILE A 54 40.46 -9.12 22.47
N ILE A 55 40.66 -10.44 22.34
CA ILE A 55 39.93 -11.28 21.38
C ILE A 55 38.42 -11.25 21.68
N LEU A 56 38.04 -11.37 22.95
CA LEU A 56 36.64 -11.30 23.37
C LEU A 56 36.01 -9.94 23.05
N GLY A 57 36.72 -8.83 23.27
CA GLY A 57 36.26 -7.49 22.92
C GLY A 57 36.04 -7.32 21.42
N ILE A 58 36.91 -7.87 20.59
CA ILE A 58 36.77 -7.83 19.13
C ILE A 58 35.53 -8.62 18.67
N ILE A 59 35.26 -9.78 19.28
CA ILE A 59 34.04 -10.56 19.01
C ILE A 59 32.78 -9.73 19.30
N PHE A 60 32.75 -8.99 20.42
CA PHE A 60 31.61 -8.11 20.74
C PHE A 60 31.45 -6.95 19.76
N ILE A 61 32.54 -6.34 19.29
CA ILE A 61 32.49 -5.28 18.27
C ILE A 61 31.94 -5.82 16.95
N ILE A 62 32.34 -7.04 16.57
CA ILE A 62 31.83 -7.72 15.37
C ILE A 62 30.33 -7.98 15.51
N LEU A 63 29.87 -8.52 16.64
CA LEU A 63 28.45 -8.77 16.89
C LEU A 63 27.62 -7.47 16.87
N ALA A 64 28.12 -6.40 17.49
CA ALA A 64 27.47 -5.09 17.45
C ALA A 64 27.41 -4.53 16.03
N SER A 65 28.47 -4.70 15.23
CA SER A 65 28.53 -4.21 13.85
C SER A 65 27.70 -5.03 12.86
N VAL A 66 27.46 -6.32 13.14
CA VAL A 66 26.51 -7.15 12.37
C VAL A 66 25.07 -6.71 12.65
N GLY A 67 24.82 -6.14 13.83
CA GLY A 67 23.49 -5.67 14.22
C GLY A 67 22.43 -6.75 14.06
N PRO A 68 22.52 -7.89 14.79
CA PRO A 68 21.55 -8.97 14.64
C PRO A 68 20.16 -8.45 15.00
N GLN A 69 19.34 -8.23 13.97
CA GLN A 69 17.95 -7.81 14.10
C GLN A 69 17.10 -9.03 14.47
N ILE A 70 17.22 -9.50 15.72
CA ILE A 70 16.37 -10.55 16.28
C ILE A 70 15.03 -9.91 16.65
N GLY A 71 13.96 -10.31 15.98
CA GLY A 71 12.60 -9.84 16.30
C GLY A 71 11.94 -8.93 15.27
N MET A 72 12.52 -8.76 14.08
CA MET A 72 11.73 -8.24 12.96
C MET A 72 10.79 -9.34 12.47
N LYS A 73 9.58 -9.34 13.00
CA LYS A 73 8.45 -9.95 12.31
C LYS A 73 8.34 -9.16 11.01
N LEU A 74 8.67 -9.79 9.89
CA LEU A 74 8.18 -9.33 8.60
C LEU A 74 6.66 -9.40 8.74
N THR A 75 6.05 -8.30 9.17
CA THR A 75 4.63 -8.14 8.99
C THR A 75 4.51 -8.01 7.49
N GLU A 76 4.22 -9.12 6.82
CA GLU A 76 3.55 -9.07 5.53
C GLU A 76 2.34 -8.18 5.79
N LEU A 77 2.41 -6.92 5.35
CA LEU A 77 1.24 -6.11 5.14
C LEU A 77 0.45 -6.87 4.07
N THR A 78 -0.34 -7.85 4.50
CA THR A 78 -1.43 -8.39 3.70
C THR A 78 -2.24 -7.17 3.32
N ARG A 79 -2.04 -6.69 2.10
CA ARG A 79 -2.77 -5.55 1.53
C ARG A 79 -4.22 -5.99 1.38
N GLN A 80 -4.98 -5.85 2.46
CA GLN A 80 -6.42 -6.01 2.46
C GLN A 80 -6.99 -4.63 2.18
N GLY A 81 -7.14 -4.31 0.91
CA GLY A 81 -7.85 -3.12 0.46
C GLY A 81 -8.68 -3.51 -0.75
N VAL A 82 -9.94 -3.06 -0.77
CA VAL A 82 -10.83 -3.25 -1.91
C VAL A 82 -10.68 -2.06 -2.85
N ASP A 83 -10.67 -2.32 -4.15
CA ASP A 83 -10.82 -1.27 -5.14
C ASP A 83 -12.31 -1.06 -5.43
N ILE A 84 -12.83 0.11 -5.09
CA ILE A 84 -14.24 0.43 -5.17
C ILE A 84 -14.44 1.48 -6.26
N PHE A 85 -15.12 1.14 -7.35
CA PHE A 85 -15.63 2.13 -8.30
C PHE A 85 -17.08 2.46 -7.96
N ILE A 86 -17.37 3.74 -7.79
CA ILE A 86 -18.74 4.25 -7.66
C ILE A 86 -19.15 4.80 -9.01
N LEU A 87 -20.17 4.17 -9.62
CA LEU A 87 -20.77 4.57 -10.87
C LEU A 87 -22.05 5.33 -10.50
N MET A 88 -22.03 6.65 -10.63
CA MET A 88 -23.15 7.53 -10.27
C MET A 88 -23.88 8.02 -11.51
N ASP A 89 -25.18 7.78 -11.55
CA ASP A 89 -26.08 8.36 -12.53
C ASP A 89 -26.24 9.86 -12.30
N THR A 90 -25.98 10.64 -13.34
CA THR A 90 -26.10 12.10 -13.38
C THR A 90 -27.12 12.55 -14.42
N SER A 91 -28.08 11.70 -14.79
CA SER A 91 -29.19 12.05 -15.67
C SER A 91 -30.16 13.03 -14.99
N THR A 92 -30.94 13.76 -15.80
CA THR A 92 -31.94 14.71 -15.28
C THR A 92 -32.97 14.11 -14.31
N SER A 93 -33.27 12.81 -14.39
CA SER A 93 -34.19 12.14 -13.46
C SER A 93 -33.67 12.12 -12.01
N MET A 94 -32.34 12.19 -11.83
CA MET A 94 -31.70 12.26 -10.52
C MET A 94 -31.88 13.62 -9.81
N ASN A 95 -32.41 14.63 -10.51
CA ASN A 95 -32.86 15.89 -9.88
C ASN A 95 -34.23 15.76 -9.19
N ALA A 96 -34.94 14.64 -9.36
CA ALA A 96 -36.24 14.44 -8.71
C ALA A 96 -36.13 14.55 -7.19
N VAL A 97 -37.20 15.09 -6.58
CA VAL A 97 -37.25 15.45 -5.15
C VAL A 97 -38.19 14.55 -4.33
N ASP A 98 -38.51 13.37 -4.85
CA ASP A 98 -39.23 12.31 -4.11
C ASP A 98 -38.39 11.78 -2.94
N VAL A 99 -37.07 11.85 -3.05
CA VAL A 99 -36.13 11.68 -1.95
C VAL A 99 -35.46 13.02 -1.66
N LYS A 100 -35.63 13.55 -0.44
CA LYS A 100 -35.08 14.86 -0.06
C LYS A 100 -33.56 14.81 0.17
N PRO A 101 -32.80 15.85 -0.23
CA PRO A 101 -33.23 17.05 -0.96
C PRO A 101 -33.59 16.81 -2.43
N SER A 102 -32.75 16.04 -3.13
CA SER A 102 -32.98 15.41 -4.43
C SER A 102 -32.32 14.01 -4.42
N ARG A 103 -32.64 13.14 -5.39
CA ARG A 103 -32.03 11.81 -5.48
C ARG A 103 -30.50 11.87 -5.53
N ILE A 104 -29.93 12.74 -6.37
CA ILE A 104 -28.47 12.91 -6.48
C ILE A 104 -27.84 13.43 -5.18
N GLU A 105 -28.45 14.41 -4.51
CA GLU A 105 -27.92 14.93 -3.25
C GLU A 105 -28.00 13.90 -2.13
N LYS A 106 -29.07 13.09 -2.11
CA LYS A 106 -29.18 11.98 -1.16
C LYS A 106 -28.12 10.90 -1.45
N ALA A 107 -27.87 10.58 -2.71
CA ALA A 107 -26.85 9.63 -3.12
C ALA A 107 -25.44 10.11 -2.69
N LYS A 108 -25.09 11.36 -2.99
CA LYS A 108 -23.82 11.99 -2.58
C LYS A 108 -23.65 11.96 -1.06
N TYR A 109 -24.71 12.21 -0.30
CA TYR A 109 -24.67 12.14 1.15
C TYR A 109 -24.35 10.73 1.67
N GLU A 110 -25.05 9.69 1.19
CA GLU A 110 -24.81 8.31 1.66
C GLU A 110 -23.46 7.77 1.17
N LEU A 111 -23.06 8.06 -0.06
CA LEU A 111 -21.75 7.68 -0.60
C LEU A 111 -20.62 8.40 0.13
N GLY A 112 -20.79 9.68 0.49
CA GLY A 112 -19.83 10.42 1.30
C GLY A 112 -19.63 9.79 2.68
N ARG A 113 -20.70 9.24 3.28
CA ARG A 113 -20.61 8.47 4.53
C ARG A 113 -19.92 7.12 4.31
N LEU A 114 -20.20 6.43 3.20
CA LEU A 114 -19.52 5.20 2.83
C LEU A 114 -18.01 5.44 2.74
N ILE A 115 -17.58 6.43 1.94
CA ILE A 115 -16.16 6.78 1.75
C ILE A 115 -15.49 7.14 3.08
N SER A 116 -16.20 7.84 3.97
CA SER A 116 -15.65 8.22 5.29
C SER A 116 -15.40 7.04 6.23
N ASN A 117 -16.01 5.88 5.96
CA ASN A 117 -15.84 4.67 6.77
C ASN A 117 -14.80 3.69 6.19
N LEU A 118 -14.28 3.94 4.98
CA LEU A 118 -13.29 3.09 4.31
C LEU A 118 -11.92 3.17 5.02
N LYS A 119 -11.17 2.06 5.01
CA LYS A 119 -9.88 1.94 5.68
C LYS A 119 -8.94 1.03 4.90
N GLY A 120 -7.96 1.63 4.22
CA GLY A 120 -7.02 0.92 3.35
C GLY A 120 -7.57 0.56 1.96
N ASP A 121 -8.77 1.04 1.62
CA ASP A 121 -9.43 0.82 0.34
C ASP A 121 -9.10 1.96 -0.64
N ARG A 122 -9.21 1.69 -1.94
CA ARG A 122 -9.15 2.72 -2.98
C ARG A 122 -10.55 3.00 -3.50
N VAL A 123 -10.86 4.26 -3.73
CA VAL A 123 -12.14 4.66 -4.32
C VAL A 123 -11.92 5.42 -5.62
N GLY A 124 -12.68 5.07 -6.65
CA GLY A 124 -12.77 5.77 -7.92
C GLY A 124 -14.22 6.17 -8.19
N LEU A 125 -14.41 7.24 -8.95
CA LEU A 125 -15.73 7.78 -9.26
C LEU A 125 -15.91 7.90 -10.77
N ILE A 126 -17.01 7.35 -11.27
CA ILE A 126 -17.46 7.47 -12.65
C ILE A 126 -18.82 8.14 -12.62
N ALA A 127 -18.96 9.22 -13.39
CA ALA A 127 -20.26 9.83 -13.66
C ALA A 127 -20.78 9.30 -14.99
N PHE A 128 -22.06 8.98 -15.06
CA PHE A 128 -22.70 8.56 -16.30
C PHE A 128 -24.10 9.15 -16.48
N ALA A 129 -24.42 9.49 -17.71
CA ALA A 129 -25.75 9.83 -18.19
C ALA A 129 -25.85 9.22 -19.60
N GLY A 130 -26.09 9.99 -20.66
CA GLY A 130 -26.02 9.48 -22.04
C GLY A 130 -24.59 9.11 -22.50
N THR A 131 -23.56 9.56 -21.78
CA THR A 131 -22.16 9.11 -21.92
C THR A 131 -21.56 8.86 -20.54
N SER A 132 -20.40 8.20 -20.49
CA SER A 132 -19.69 7.89 -19.23
C SER A 132 -18.31 8.53 -19.18
N HIS A 133 -17.95 9.09 -18.02
CA HIS A 133 -16.66 9.75 -17.82
C HIS A 133 -16.04 9.40 -16.46
N LEU A 134 -14.74 9.13 -16.46
CA LEU A 134 -13.97 8.95 -15.23
C LEU A 134 -13.79 10.32 -14.57
N HIS A 135 -14.48 10.52 -13.46
CA HIS A 135 -14.45 11.78 -12.73
C HIS A 135 -13.33 11.80 -11.67
N CYS A 136 -13.05 10.65 -11.06
CA CYS A 136 -11.94 10.48 -10.11
C CYS A 136 -11.31 9.10 -10.32
N PRO A 137 -10.00 9.02 -10.65
CA PRO A 137 -9.26 7.75 -10.64
C PRO A 137 -9.22 7.10 -9.25
N LEU A 138 -8.90 5.81 -9.19
CA LEU A 138 -8.72 5.09 -7.93
C LEU A 138 -7.68 5.79 -7.03
N THR A 139 -8.11 6.20 -5.84
CA THR A 139 -7.26 6.90 -4.87
C THR A 139 -7.52 6.43 -3.44
N GLU A 140 -6.49 6.48 -2.61
CA GLU A 140 -6.58 6.32 -1.15
C GLU A 140 -6.85 7.67 -0.45
N ASP A 141 -6.81 8.79 -1.19
CA ASP A 141 -7.18 10.11 -0.68
C ASP A 141 -8.70 10.28 -0.66
N TYR A 142 -9.30 9.86 0.45
CA TYR A 142 -10.74 10.00 0.68
C TYR A 142 -11.21 11.46 0.72
N SER A 143 -10.34 12.42 1.04
CA SER A 143 -10.70 13.84 1.05
C SER A 143 -10.87 14.35 -0.38
N ALA A 144 -9.93 14.00 -1.26
CA ALA A 144 -10.04 14.29 -2.69
C ALA A 144 -11.25 13.59 -3.31
N ALA A 145 -11.44 12.30 -3.04
CA ALA A 145 -12.60 11.56 -3.55
C ALA A 145 -13.94 12.21 -3.12
N ARG A 146 -14.05 12.66 -1.87
CA ARG A 146 -15.24 13.38 -1.40
C ARG A 146 -15.43 14.74 -2.06
N LEU A 147 -14.34 15.45 -2.36
CA LEU A 147 -14.41 16.70 -3.12
C LEU A 147 -15.01 16.45 -4.50
N PHE A 148 -14.48 15.46 -5.23
CA PHE A 148 -14.99 15.06 -6.55
C PHE A 148 -16.44 14.59 -6.49
N LEU A 149 -16.80 13.75 -5.52
CA LEU A 149 -18.18 13.33 -5.31
C LEU A 149 -19.13 14.52 -5.11
N ASN A 150 -18.71 15.53 -4.33
CA ASN A 150 -19.52 16.71 -4.07
C ASN A 150 -19.70 17.61 -5.29
N MET A 151 -18.76 17.58 -6.25
CA MET A 151 -18.83 18.33 -7.51
C MET A 151 -19.68 17.64 -8.58
N MET A 152 -20.10 16.38 -8.37
CA MET A 152 -21.02 15.71 -9.29
C MET A 152 -22.41 16.34 -9.21
N ASP A 153 -22.93 16.74 -10.36
CA ASP A 153 -24.27 17.22 -10.59
C ASP A 153 -24.80 16.67 -11.93
N THR A 154 -26.04 16.99 -12.27
CA THR A 154 -26.70 16.51 -13.49
C THR A 154 -26.33 17.29 -14.75
N GLU A 155 -25.58 18.39 -14.60
CA GLU A 155 -25.09 19.24 -15.69
C GLU A 155 -23.68 18.84 -16.14
N LEU A 156 -22.98 18.05 -15.32
CA LEU A 156 -21.65 17.53 -15.60
C LEU A 156 -21.55 16.83 -16.97
N ILE A 157 -22.61 16.14 -17.39
CA ILE A 157 -22.68 15.44 -18.67
C ILE A 157 -23.78 16.06 -19.53
N ALA A 158 -23.38 16.72 -20.61
CA ALA A 158 -24.31 17.41 -21.51
C ALA A 158 -25.25 16.43 -22.24
N THR A 159 -24.76 15.24 -22.59
CA THR A 159 -25.57 14.20 -23.24
C THR A 159 -26.44 13.52 -22.20
N GLN A 160 -27.74 13.82 -22.22
CA GLN A 160 -28.72 13.23 -21.32
C GLN A 160 -29.14 11.83 -21.79
N GLY A 161 -29.60 11.00 -20.85
CA GLY A 161 -29.87 9.57 -21.03
C GLY A 161 -29.24 8.76 -19.90
N THR A 162 -29.24 7.43 -20.01
CA THR A 162 -28.72 6.52 -18.97
C THR A 162 -27.95 5.35 -19.57
N ASP A 163 -26.75 5.58 -20.07
CA ASP A 163 -25.89 4.54 -20.64
C ASP A 163 -25.09 3.80 -19.54
N LEU A 164 -25.77 2.85 -18.91
CA LEU A 164 -25.20 1.99 -17.87
C LEU A 164 -24.13 1.05 -18.44
N VAL A 165 -24.27 0.62 -19.69
CA VAL A 165 -23.33 -0.27 -20.39
C VAL A 165 -21.98 0.41 -20.52
N ALA A 166 -21.97 1.65 -21.02
CA ALA A 166 -20.75 2.45 -21.11
C ALA A 166 -20.10 2.69 -19.75
N ALA A 167 -20.90 2.85 -18.68
CA ALA A 167 -20.38 3.08 -17.34
C ALA A 167 -19.65 1.85 -16.79
N ILE A 168 -20.24 0.66 -16.95
CA ILE A 168 -19.62 -0.61 -16.52
C ILE A 168 -18.38 -0.89 -17.37
N GLN A 169 -18.46 -0.72 -18.69
CA GLN A 169 -17.30 -0.91 -19.57
C GLN A 169 -16.14 0.01 -19.19
N LEU A 170 -16.43 1.29 -18.94
CA LEU A 170 -15.42 2.25 -18.52
C LEU A 170 -14.78 1.87 -17.17
N ALA A 171 -15.57 1.34 -16.24
CA ALA A 171 -15.05 0.83 -14.98
C ALA A 171 -14.13 -0.37 -15.19
N LEU A 172 -14.52 -1.33 -16.05
CA LEU A 172 -13.70 -2.49 -16.42
C LEU A 172 -12.37 -2.07 -17.06
N ASP A 173 -12.39 -1.07 -17.95
CA ASP A 173 -11.19 -0.58 -18.63
C ASP A 173 -10.19 0.10 -17.67
N HIS A 174 -10.67 0.62 -16.54
CA HIS A 174 -9.86 1.31 -15.53
C HIS A 174 -9.55 0.43 -14.30
N VAL A 175 -10.01 -0.81 -14.31
CA VAL A 175 -9.58 -1.80 -13.33
C VAL A 175 -8.13 -2.18 -13.60
N GLU A 176 -7.28 -2.04 -12.59
CA GLU A 176 -5.93 -2.58 -12.65
C GLU A 176 -5.97 -4.12 -12.55
N ASP A 177 -5.24 -4.79 -13.43
CA ASP A 177 -5.13 -6.26 -13.54
C ASP A 177 -4.27 -6.87 -12.40
N ASN A 178 -4.27 -6.21 -11.23
CA ASN A 178 -3.51 -6.65 -10.08
C ASN A 178 -4.31 -7.74 -9.35
N ASP A 179 -3.80 -8.97 -9.42
CA ASP A 179 -4.44 -10.23 -8.96
C ASP A 179 -4.69 -10.30 -7.45
N GLU A 180 -4.16 -9.36 -6.65
CA GLU A 180 -4.18 -9.48 -5.19
C GLU A 180 -5.34 -8.74 -4.50
N LYS A 181 -6.10 -7.91 -5.21
CA LYS A 181 -7.17 -7.09 -4.61
C LYS A 181 -8.57 -7.47 -5.09
N TYR A 182 -9.50 -7.49 -4.14
CA TYR A 182 -10.94 -7.54 -4.43
C TYR A 182 -11.40 -6.24 -5.07
N LYS A 183 -12.37 -6.37 -5.98
CA LYS A 183 -12.86 -5.28 -6.81
C LYS A 183 -14.38 -5.21 -6.70
N VAL A 184 -14.91 -4.02 -6.43
CA VAL A 184 -16.34 -3.81 -6.21
C VAL A 184 -16.81 -2.60 -7.01
N PHE A 185 -17.89 -2.77 -7.76
CA PHE A 185 -18.58 -1.68 -8.43
C PHE A 185 -19.86 -1.36 -7.67
N ILE A 186 -20.07 -0.09 -7.33
CA ILE A 186 -21.29 0.42 -6.70
C ILE A 186 -22.02 1.26 -7.74
N LEU A 187 -23.06 0.71 -8.33
CA LEU A 187 -23.91 1.39 -9.30
C LEU A 187 -25.04 2.12 -8.57
N VAL A 188 -25.18 3.42 -8.81
CA VAL A 188 -26.21 4.25 -8.19
C VAL A 188 -27.05 4.91 -9.29
N SER A 189 -28.34 4.57 -9.35
CA SER A 189 -29.28 5.06 -10.37
C SER A 189 -30.71 4.96 -9.86
N ASP A 190 -31.66 5.62 -10.52
CA ASP A 190 -33.09 5.46 -10.28
C ASP A 190 -33.73 4.30 -11.05
N GLY A 191 -32.95 3.64 -11.94
CA GLY A 191 -33.33 2.41 -12.61
C GLY A 191 -34.07 2.58 -13.94
N GLU A 192 -33.91 3.72 -14.64
CA GLU A 192 -34.51 3.91 -15.96
C GLU A 192 -33.84 3.07 -17.08
N ASN A 193 -34.53 1.97 -17.41
CA ASN A 193 -34.64 1.31 -18.72
C ASN A 193 -33.37 1.03 -19.56
N HIS A 194 -32.49 0.10 -19.17
CA HIS A 194 -31.38 -0.43 -20.02
C HIS A 194 -31.15 -1.95 -19.86
N GLN A 195 -32.17 -2.77 -20.13
CA GLN A 195 -32.24 -4.17 -19.65
C GLN A 195 -31.48 -5.23 -20.46
N GLY A 196 -30.99 -4.94 -21.67
CA GLY A 196 -30.41 -5.95 -22.56
C GLY A 196 -28.93 -6.24 -22.29
N GLU A 197 -28.06 -5.31 -22.66
CA GLU A 197 -26.60 -5.50 -22.68
C GLU A 197 -25.94 -5.39 -21.29
N ALA A 198 -26.64 -4.80 -20.32
CA ALA A 198 -26.15 -4.65 -18.95
C ALA A 198 -25.92 -6.00 -18.25
N ILE A 199 -26.71 -7.02 -18.60
CA ILE A 199 -26.64 -8.35 -17.98
C ILE A 199 -25.36 -9.07 -18.43
N ASP A 200 -25.05 -9.01 -19.72
CA ASP A 200 -23.86 -9.65 -20.29
C ASP A 200 -22.58 -9.06 -19.67
N LEU A 201 -22.50 -7.75 -19.48
CA LEU A 201 -21.38 -7.10 -18.81
C LEU A 201 -21.29 -7.46 -17.33
N ALA A 202 -22.42 -7.64 -16.65
CA ALA A 202 -22.42 -8.08 -15.25
C ALA A 202 -21.88 -9.51 -15.10
N GLU A 203 -22.16 -10.39 -16.07
CA GLU A 203 -21.57 -11.73 -16.12
C GLU A 203 -20.06 -11.67 -16.36
N GLN A 204 -19.60 -10.84 -17.29
CA GLN A 204 -18.16 -10.63 -17.53
C GLN A 204 -17.44 -10.09 -16.29
N ALA A 205 -18.03 -9.11 -15.60
CA ALA A 205 -17.48 -8.58 -14.36
C ALA A 205 -17.38 -9.67 -13.27
N ARG A 206 -18.39 -10.53 -13.16
CA ARG A 206 -18.38 -11.66 -12.22
C ARG A 206 -17.26 -12.65 -12.53
N ASP A 207 -17.02 -12.94 -13.81
CA ASP A 207 -15.95 -13.86 -14.23
C ASP A 207 -14.55 -13.31 -13.92
N LEU A 208 -14.41 -11.98 -13.87
CA LEU A 208 -13.20 -11.27 -13.40
C LEU A 208 -13.11 -11.12 -11.87
N GLY A 209 -14.03 -11.73 -11.11
CA GLY A 209 -14.07 -11.62 -9.66
C GLY A 209 -14.52 -10.26 -9.13
N ILE A 210 -15.15 -9.44 -9.98
CA ILE A 210 -15.69 -8.12 -9.62
C ILE A 210 -17.12 -8.29 -9.13
N ILE A 211 -17.43 -7.71 -7.97
CA ILE A 211 -18.78 -7.73 -7.39
C ILE A 211 -19.49 -6.43 -7.73
N ILE A 212 -20.67 -6.49 -8.36
CA ILE A 212 -21.49 -5.32 -8.64
C ILE A 212 -22.61 -5.22 -7.60
N HIS A 213 -22.66 -4.10 -6.89
CA HIS A 213 -23.76 -3.72 -6.00
C HIS A 213 -24.56 -2.57 -6.61
N THR A 214 -25.88 -2.72 -6.62
CA THR A 214 -26.80 -1.69 -7.16
C THR A 214 -27.51 -0.97 -6.01
N LEU A 215 -27.49 0.35 -6.04
CA LEU A 215 -28.22 1.23 -5.13
C LEU A 215 -29.29 1.98 -5.94
N GLY A 216 -30.54 1.52 -5.83
CA GLY A 216 -31.69 2.22 -6.39
C GLY A 216 -32.04 3.46 -5.57
N VAL A 217 -32.14 4.63 -6.20
CA VAL A 217 -32.52 5.88 -5.53
C VAL A 217 -33.83 6.40 -6.09
N GLY A 218 -34.85 6.45 -5.24
CA GLY A 218 -36.17 6.93 -5.62
C GLY A 218 -37.26 6.29 -4.79
N THR A 219 -38.50 6.70 -5.04
CA THR A 219 -39.70 6.09 -4.48
C THR A 219 -40.47 5.34 -5.55
N PRO A 220 -41.23 4.27 -5.20
CA PRO A 220 -42.05 3.56 -6.17
C PRO A 220 -43.11 4.42 -6.87
N ALA A 221 -43.53 5.52 -6.24
CA ALA A 221 -44.50 6.46 -6.80
C ALA A 221 -43.86 7.47 -7.78
N GLY A 222 -42.53 7.58 -7.78
CA GLY A 222 -41.81 8.62 -8.52
C GLY A 222 -41.96 10.02 -7.92
N GLY A 223 -41.30 10.99 -8.53
CA GLY A 223 -41.37 12.40 -8.14
C GLY A 223 -41.20 13.33 -9.32
N PRO A 224 -41.69 14.58 -9.21
CA PRO A 224 -41.46 15.59 -10.23
C PRO A 224 -39.98 16.03 -10.24
N ILE A 225 -39.48 16.32 -11.43
CA ILE A 225 -38.17 16.94 -11.64
C ILE A 225 -38.37 18.46 -11.66
N PRO A 226 -37.79 19.22 -10.71
CA PRO A 226 -37.90 20.67 -10.70
C PRO A 226 -37.09 21.27 -11.87
N ILE A 227 -37.70 22.15 -12.64
CA ILE A 227 -37.04 22.93 -13.68
C ILE A 227 -36.76 24.31 -13.10
N TYR A 228 -35.48 24.65 -12.96
CA TYR A 228 -35.05 25.98 -12.54
C TYR A 228 -34.80 26.81 -13.80
N ASN A 229 -35.63 27.81 -14.06
CA ASN A 229 -35.38 28.76 -15.15
C ASN A 229 -34.20 29.66 -14.77
N GLU A 230 -33.16 29.68 -15.60
CA GLU A 230 -32.08 30.68 -15.51
C GLU A 230 -32.61 32.07 -15.87
N THR A 231 -33.22 32.74 -14.91
CA THR A 231 -33.52 34.17 -14.99
C THR A 231 -33.16 34.82 -13.67
N SER A 232 -31.90 35.22 -13.53
CA SER A 232 -31.43 36.35 -12.70
C SER A 232 -29.99 36.68 -13.07
#